data_AF-W1VH68-F1
#
_entry.id   AF-W1VH68-F1
#
_cell.length_a   1.000
_cell.length_b   1.000
_cell.length_c   1.000
_cell.angle_alpha   90.00
_cell.angle_beta   90.00
_cell.angle_gamma   90.00
#
_symmetry.space_group_name_H-M   'P 1'
#
loop_
_entity.id
_entity.type
_entity.pdbx_description
1 polymer ?
#
loop_
_entity_poly.entity_id
_entity_poly.type
_entity_poly.pdbx_seq_one_letter_code
_entity_poly.pdbx_strand_id
1 'polypeptide(L)'
;RHIVIGLGTRTDGVTRQASFDITPASEIMVIMSLATSLKDLRERLGRIVVARDKDGAWVTAEDLGAAGAMAAVLRDALAPNLLRTGEGTPALIHTGPFGNIATGCSSVIADLVAAQGAAGHDAGQEGGCEPGYVLTEA
;
A
#
# COMPACT_ATOMS: atom_id res chain seq x y z
N ARG A 1 18.17 3.82 -12.19
CA ARG A 1 18.53 3.67 -13.62
C ARG A 1 17.87 4.80 -14.40
N HIS A 2 18.57 5.48 -15.33
CA HIS A 2 18.09 6.70 -15.99
C HIS A 2 17.72 6.45 -17.45
N ILE A 3 16.65 7.10 -17.93
CA ILE A 3 16.17 7.02 -19.31
C ILE A 3 15.68 8.40 -19.79
N VAL A 4 15.44 8.50 -21.09
CA VAL A 4 14.73 9.64 -21.71
C VAL A 4 13.45 9.09 -22.36
N ILE A 5 12.33 9.75 -22.11
CA ILE A 5 11.01 9.38 -22.66
C ILE A 5 10.44 10.53 -23.49
N GLY A 6 9.36 10.26 -24.24
CA GLY A 6 8.69 11.27 -25.07
C GLY A 6 9.48 11.64 -26.34
N LEU A 7 10.32 10.72 -26.83
CA LEU A 7 11.06 10.88 -28.08
C LEU A 7 10.14 10.59 -29.28
N GLY A 8 10.42 11.23 -30.42
CA GLY A 8 9.72 10.98 -31.67
C GLY A 8 9.00 12.22 -32.20
N THR A 9 7.76 12.02 -32.61
CA THR A 9 6.88 13.05 -33.17
C THR A 9 6.17 13.84 -32.07
N ARG A 10 5.49 14.92 -32.45
CA ARG A 10 4.74 15.78 -31.51
C ARG A 10 3.65 15.02 -30.73
N THR A 11 3.11 13.93 -31.27
CA THR A 11 2.09 13.12 -30.59
C THR A 11 2.66 12.14 -29.56
N ASP A 12 3.98 11.95 -29.52
CA ASP A 12 4.64 11.00 -28.61
C ASP A 12 4.94 11.60 -27.22
N GLY A 13 4.48 12.83 -26.97
CA GLY A 13 4.57 13.52 -25.68
C GLY A 13 5.71 14.53 -25.60
N VAL A 14 6.06 14.91 -24.37
CA VAL A 14 7.11 15.90 -24.10
C VAL A 14 8.41 15.17 -23.72
N THR A 15 9.48 15.42 -24.46
CA THR A 15 10.80 14.85 -24.17
C THR A 15 11.27 15.25 -22.78
N ARG A 16 11.55 14.26 -21.92
CA ARG A 16 12.09 14.49 -20.57
C ARG A 16 12.91 13.33 -20.05
N GLN A 17 13.77 13.61 -19.08
CA GLN A 17 14.44 12.56 -18.30
C GLN A 17 13.45 11.89 -17.34
N ALA A 18 13.65 10.60 -17.13
CA ALA A 18 12.88 9.79 -16.20
C ALA A 18 13.74 8.65 -15.64
N SER A 19 13.20 7.96 -14.64
CA SER A 19 13.79 6.76 -14.05
C SER A 19 12.70 5.76 -13.70
N PHE A 20 13.12 4.52 -13.51
CA PHE A 20 12.31 3.48 -12.90
C PHE A 20 12.96 3.06 -11.59
N ASP A 21 12.11 2.91 -10.58
CA ASP A 21 12.40 2.21 -9.34
C ASP A 21 11.62 0.90 -9.31
N ILE A 22 12.07 -0.04 -8.49
CA ILE A 22 11.33 -1.29 -8.26
C ILE A 22 10.08 -1.01 -7.43
N THR A 23 9.01 -1.75 -7.67
CA THR A 23 7.68 -1.50 -7.07
C THR A 23 7.67 -1.35 -5.54
N PRO A 24 8.44 -2.13 -4.75
CA PRO A 24 8.51 -1.96 -3.29
C PRO A 24 9.02 -0.58 -2.82
N ALA A 25 9.72 0.15 -3.68
CA ALA A 25 10.22 1.50 -3.40
C ALA A 25 9.18 2.59 -3.71
N SER A 26 8.02 2.24 -4.28
CA SER A 26 6.97 3.19 -4.62
C SER A 26 6.35 3.82 -3.38
N GLU A 27 6.13 5.13 -3.37
CA GLU A 27 5.33 5.82 -2.34
C GLU A 27 3.92 5.22 -2.21
N ILE A 28 3.36 4.70 -3.31
CA ILE A 28 2.07 3.99 -3.28
C ILE A 28 2.14 2.74 -2.39
N MET A 29 3.25 1.98 -2.41
CA MET A 29 3.43 0.82 -1.55
C MET A 29 3.47 1.23 -0.07
N VAL A 30 4.13 2.35 0.24
CA VAL A 30 4.18 2.91 1.61
C VAL A 30 2.81 3.40 2.07
N ILE A 31 2.07 4.05 1.18
CA ILE A 31 0.70 4.49 1.47
C ILE A 31 -0.20 3.28 1.72
N MET A 32 -0.05 2.20 0.95
CA MET A 32 -0.82 0.97 1.16
C MET A 32 -0.49 0.29 2.50
N SER A 33 0.77 0.29 2.93
CA SER A 33 1.13 -0.30 4.23
C SER A 33 0.61 0.54 5.40
N LEU A 34 0.42 1.85 5.23
CA LEU A 34 -0.03 2.77 6.28
C LEU A 34 -1.53 3.09 6.27
N ALA A 35 -2.24 2.80 5.17
CA ALA A 35 -3.66 3.09 5.05
C ALA A 35 -4.47 2.21 6.01
N THR A 36 -5.53 2.78 6.58
CA THR A 36 -6.46 2.10 7.51
C THR A 36 -7.80 1.72 6.88
N SER A 37 -8.10 2.28 5.70
CA SER A 37 -9.34 2.03 4.96
C SER A 37 -9.19 2.48 3.50
N LEU A 38 -10.14 2.09 2.64
CA LEU A 38 -10.17 2.55 1.25
C LEU A 38 -10.32 4.09 1.14
N LYS A 39 -11.07 4.70 2.08
CA LYS A 39 -11.21 6.15 2.15
C LYS A 39 -9.87 6.82 2.49
N ASP A 40 -9.20 6.34 3.52
CA ASP A 40 -7.87 6.82 3.94
C ASP A 40 -6.82 6.62 2.83
N LEU A 41 -6.84 5.46 2.15
CA LEU A 41 -6.01 5.19 0.99
C LEU A 41 -6.21 6.26 -0.10
N ARG A 42 -7.45 6.53 -0.52
CA ARG A 42 -7.75 7.53 -1.55
C ARG A 42 -7.29 8.93 -1.14
N GLU A 43 -7.49 9.33 0.11
CA GLU A 43 -7.05 10.63 0.62
C GLU A 43 -5.53 10.76 0.63
N ARG A 44 -4.79 9.71 1.01
CA ARG A 44 -3.32 9.69 0.96
C ARG A 44 -2.79 9.75 -0.46
N LEU A 45 -3.37 8.96 -1.36
CA LEU A 45 -3.02 8.95 -2.78
C LEU A 45 -3.18 10.34 -3.41
N GLY A 46 -4.25 11.07 -3.06
CA GLY A 46 -4.48 12.43 -3.54
C GLY A 46 -3.41 13.45 -3.10
N ARG A 47 -2.78 13.22 -1.93
CA ARG A 47 -1.72 14.09 -1.39
C ARG A 47 -0.33 13.85 -1.98
N ILE A 48 -0.15 12.84 -2.82
CA ILE A 48 1.14 12.57 -3.49
C ILE A 48 1.51 13.79 -4.34
N VAL A 49 2.70 14.36 -4.11
CA VAL A 49 3.24 15.44 -4.92
C VAL A 49 3.98 14.84 -6.11
N VAL A 50 3.57 15.19 -7.33
CA VAL A 50 4.11 14.57 -8.56
C VAL A 50 5.03 15.50 -9.34
N ALA A 51 4.88 16.82 -9.18
CA ALA A 51 5.65 17.81 -9.92
C ALA A 51 5.60 19.19 -9.25
N ARG A 52 6.32 20.14 -9.87
CA ARG A 52 6.05 21.57 -9.74
C ARG A 52 5.57 22.11 -11.07
N ASP A 53 4.67 23.09 -11.04
CA ASP A 53 4.28 23.82 -12.24
C ASP A 53 5.34 24.87 -12.64
N LYS A 54 5.03 25.68 -13.65
CA LYS A 54 5.93 26.71 -14.18
C LYS A 54 6.14 27.87 -13.21
N ASP A 55 5.17 28.11 -12.34
CA ASP A 55 5.21 29.17 -11.32
C ASP A 55 5.87 28.65 -10.03
N GLY A 56 6.22 27.36 -9.99
CA GLY A 56 6.92 26.70 -8.89
C GLY A 56 5.99 26.12 -7.82
N ALA A 57 4.67 26.18 -8.02
CA ALA A 57 3.70 25.60 -7.09
C ALA A 57 3.71 24.07 -7.20
N TRP A 58 3.45 23.39 -6.08
CA TRP A 58 3.38 21.94 -6.04
C TRP A 58 2.11 21.43 -6.73
N VAL A 59 2.27 20.39 -7.55
CA VAL A 59 1.16 19.69 -8.21
C VAL A 59 1.00 18.34 -7.54
N THR A 60 -0.20 18.06 -7.04
CA THR A 60 -0.57 16.80 -6.40
C THR A 60 -1.27 15.85 -7.37
N ALA A 61 -1.43 14.59 -6.97
CA ALA A 61 -2.21 13.62 -7.73
C ALA A 61 -3.72 13.95 -7.74
N GLU A 62 -4.22 14.68 -6.73
CA GLU A 62 -5.61 15.18 -6.73
C GLU A 62 -5.79 16.27 -7.80
N ASP A 63 -4.82 17.16 -7.98
CA ASP A 63 -4.87 18.21 -9.03
C ASP A 63 -4.95 17.61 -10.44
N LEU A 64 -4.43 16.40 -10.62
CA LEU A 64 -4.50 15.64 -11.87
C LEU A 64 -5.74 14.73 -11.97
N GLY A 65 -6.59 14.67 -10.95
CA GLY A 65 -7.75 13.78 -10.89
C GLY A 65 -7.40 12.29 -10.79
N ALA A 66 -6.15 11.95 -10.44
CA ALA A 66 -5.65 10.57 -10.47
C ALA A 66 -6.01 9.76 -9.20
N ALA A 67 -6.29 10.42 -8.08
CA ALA A 67 -6.49 9.78 -6.78
C ALA A 67 -7.58 8.70 -6.79
N GLY A 68 -8.74 9.01 -7.37
CA GLY A 68 -9.87 8.08 -7.46
C GLY A 68 -9.56 6.87 -8.32
N ALA A 69 -8.90 7.07 -9.46
CA ALA A 69 -8.50 5.99 -10.37
C ALA A 69 -7.48 5.06 -9.72
N MET A 70 -6.46 5.61 -9.04
CA MET A 70 -5.50 4.81 -8.29
C MET A 70 -6.18 3.99 -7.19
N ALA A 71 -7.08 4.61 -6.40
CA ALA A 71 -7.83 3.90 -5.37
C ALA A 71 -8.71 2.78 -5.94
N ALA A 72 -9.32 2.99 -7.12
CA ALA A 72 -10.14 1.97 -7.78
C ALA A 72 -9.33 0.75 -8.21
N VAL A 73 -8.11 0.95 -8.74
CA VAL A 73 -7.20 -0.15 -9.12
C VAL A 73 -6.68 -0.89 -7.89
N LEU A 74 -6.45 -0.19 -6.78
CA LEU A 74 -5.88 -0.76 -5.55
C LEU A 74 -6.91 -1.31 -4.57
N ARG A 75 -8.21 -1.18 -4.88
CA ARG A 75 -9.31 -1.56 -3.97
C ARG A 75 -9.16 -2.97 -3.42
N ASP A 76 -8.98 -3.95 -4.29
CA ASP A 76 -8.92 -5.36 -3.89
C ASP A 76 -7.54 -5.70 -3.30
N ALA A 77 -6.49 -5.01 -3.78
CA ALA A 77 -5.14 -5.15 -3.27
C ALA A 77 -4.96 -4.62 -1.84
N LEU A 78 -5.94 -3.89 -1.29
CA LEU A 78 -5.92 -3.40 0.09
C LEU A 78 -6.30 -4.48 1.11
N ALA A 79 -6.83 -5.62 0.66
CA ALA A 79 -7.20 -6.73 1.53
C ALA A 79 -5.98 -7.63 1.86
N PRO A 80 -5.69 -7.91 3.15
CA PRO A 80 -4.65 -8.85 3.52
C PRO A 80 -4.89 -10.26 2.99
N ASN A 81 -3.82 -10.96 2.61
CA ASN A 81 -3.90 -12.34 2.16
C ASN A 81 -3.79 -13.29 3.36
N LEU A 82 -4.76 -14.20 3.51
CA LEU A 82 -4.74 -15.23 4.54
C LEU A 82 -4.04 -16.50 4.03
N LEU A 83 -3.02 -16.91 4.77
CA LEU A 83 -2.22 -18.11 4.58
C LEU A 83 -2.06 -18.87 5.92
N ARG A 84 -1.23 -19.90 5.92
CA ARG A 84 -0.84 -20.64 7.13
C ARG A 84 0.63 -21.06 7.08
N THR A 85 1.23 -21.29 8.25
CA THR A 85 2.56 -21.92 8.36
C THR A 85 2.50 -23.42 8.10
N GLY A 86 3.66 -24.09 8.07
CA GLY A 86 3.74 -25.54 7.93
C GLY A 86 3.07 -26.30 9.09
N GLU A 87 3.04 -25.69 10.27
CA GLU A 87 2.45 -26.19 11.51
C GLU A 87 0.96 -25.89 11.62
N GLY A 88 0.39 -25.16 10.65
CA GLY A 88 -1.04 -24.85 10.59
C GLY A 88 -1.45 -23.53 11.26
N THR A 89 -0.51 -22.75 11.79
CA THR A 89 -0.79 -21.41 12.36
C THR A 89 -1.25 -20.44 11.27
N PRO A 90 -2.33 -19.67 11.45
CA PRO A 90 -2.74 -18.63 10.50
C PRO A 90 -1.69 -17.52 10.34
N ALA A 91 -1.49 -17.08 9.10
CA ALA A 91 -0.58 -15.99 8.75
C ALA A 91 -1.23 -15.02 7.76
N LEU A 92 -1.08 -13.72 8.00
CA LEU A 92 -1.49 -12.66 7.07
C LEU A 92 -0.26 -12.11 6.37
N ILE A 93 -0.26 -12.15 5.04
CA ILE A 93 0.80 -11.56 4.21
C ILE A 93 0.23 -10.36 3.45
N HIS A 94 0.77 -9.16 3.70
CA HIS A 94 0.23 -7.96 3.06
C HIS A 94 1.19 -6.78 3.05
N THR A 95 1.45 -6.27 1.83
CA THR A 95 2.37 -5.16 1.49
C THR A 95 3.83 -5.42 1.87
N GLY A 96 4.76 -4.79 1.16
CA GLY A 96 6.19 -4.95 1.44
C GLY A 96 7.00 -3.72 1.05
N PRO A 97 6.88 -2.60 1.80
CA PRO A 97 7.66 -1.40 1.53
C PRO A 97 9.14 -1.60 1.90
N PHE A 98 10.04 -0.90 1.22
CA PHE A 98 11.47 -0.95 1.53
C PHE A 98 11.84 -0.41 2.92
N GLY A 99 12.59 -1.18 3.71
CA GLY A 99 12.99 -0.77 5.07
C GLY A 99 13.95 0.42 5.17
N ASN A 100 14.68 0.74 4.09
CA ASN A 100 15.66 1.84 4.12
C ASN A 100 15.03 3.21 3.79
N ILE A 101 13.99 3.23 2.97
CA ILE A 101 13.36 4.46 2.44
C ILE A 101 11.88 4.58 2.84
N ALA A 102 11.36 3.60 3.57
CA ALA A 102 10.00 3.51 4.08
C ALA A 102 10.00 2.72 5.41
N THR A 103 8.88 2.10 5.78
CA THR A 103 8.72 1.45 7.09
C THR A 103 9.34 0.07 7.21
N GLY A 104 9.45 -0.68 6.12
CA GLY A 104 9.90 -2.09 6.17
C GLY A 104 8.93 -3.05 6.88
N CYS A 105 7.70 -2.60 7.17
CA CYS A 105 6.70 -3.37 7.88
C CYS A 105 5.57 -3.81 6.95
N SER A 106 4.85 -4.87 7.36
CA SER A 106 3.56 -5.25 6.79
C SER A 106 2.50 -4.15 7.01
N SER A 107 1.32 -4.33 6.43
CA SER A 107 0.28 -3.30 6.48
C SER A 107 -0.39 -3.16 7.84
N VAL A 108 -0.76 -1.93 8.21
CA VAL A 108 -1.60 -1.62 9.38
C VAL A 108 -2.93 -2.37 9.34
N ILE A 109 -3.54 -2.56 8.17
CA ILE A 109 -4.81 -3.34 8.06
C ILE A 109 -4.60 -4.80 8.47
N ALA A 110 -3.51 -5.43 8.06
CA ALA A 110 -3.21 -6.80 8.47
C ALA A 110 -3.03 -6.91 9.99
N ASP A 111 -2.32 -5.97 10.60
CA ASP A 111 -2.14 -5.93 12.06
C ASP A 111 -3.47 -5.71 12.81
N LEU A 112 -4.34 -4.82 12.30
CA LEU A 112 -5.67 -4.60 12.88
C LEU A 112 -6.56 -5.83 12.78
N VAL A 113 -6.56 -6.51 11.63
CA VAL A 113 -7.31 -7.76 11.42
C VAL A 113 -6.76 -8.87 12.33
N ALA A 114 -5.43 -9.01 12.43
CA ALA A 114 -4.79 -9.96 13.32
C ALA A 114 -5.14 -9.70 14.79
N ALA A 115 -5.05 -8.45 15.24
CA ALA A 115 -5.39 -8.07 16.61
C ALA A 115 -6.86 -8.38 16.94
N GLN A 116 -7.78 -8.10 16.01
CA GLN A 116 -9.21 -8.40 16.21
C GLN A 116 -9.50 -9.91 16.16
N GLY A 117 -8.83 -10.65 15.27
CA GLY A 117 -9.00 -12.11 15.14
C GLY A 117 -8.36 -12.90 16.29
N ALA A 118 -7.24 -12.41 16.83
CA ALA A 118 -6.63 -12.94 18.04
C ALA A 118 -7.45 -12.60 19.31
N ALA A 119 -8.21 -11.50 19.27
CA ALA A 119 -9.08 -11.06 20.37
C ALA A 119 -10.40 -11.85 20.52
N GLY A 120 -10.68 -12.87 19.70
CA GLY A 120 -11.49 -14.01 20.15
C GLY A 120 -12.54 -14.62 19.20
N HIS A 121 -12.91 -15.85 19.56
CA HIS A 121 -14.28 -16.36 19.49
C HIS A 121 -14.61 -17.09 20.80
N ASP A 122 -14.74 -16.33 21.89
CA ASP A 122 -15.37 -16.79 23.15
C ASP A 122 -16.79 -16.22 23.22
N ALA A 123 -17.79 -17.05 22.91
CA ALA A 123 -19.18 -16.76 23.24
C ALA A 123 -20.01 -18.02 23.55
N GLY A 124 -19.38 -19.14 23.95
CA GLY A 124 -20.18 -20.32 24.31
C GLY A 124 -19.47 -21.62 24.65
N GLN A 125 -18.15 -21.67 24.81
CA GLN A 125 -17.45 -22.92 25.11
C GLN A 125 -16.88 -22.90 26.53
N GLU A 126 -17.54 -23.62 27.44
CA GLU A 126 -17.05 -23.91 28.79
C GLU A 126 -15.85 -24.88 28.68
N GLY A 127 -14.67 -24.32 28.43
CA GLY A 127 -13.40 -25.04 28.37
C GLY A 127 -12.31 -24.03 28.02
N GLY A 128 -11.40 -23.76 28.96
CA GLY A 128 -10.44 -22.65 28.90
C GLY A 128 -9.81 -22.45 27.52
N CYS A 129 -9.97 -21.26 26.98
CA CYS A 129 -9.38 -20.86 25.70
C CYS A 129 -7.91 -20.46 25.93
N GLU A 130 -6.97 -21.20 25.34
CA GLU A 130 -5.59 -20.75 25.20
C GLU A 130 -5.56 -19.56 24.22
N PRO A 131 -4.85 -18.45 24.53
CA PRO A 131 -4.76 -17.31 23.62
C PRO A 131 -4.26 -17.74 22.23
N GLY A 132 -5.04 -17.42 21.19
CA GLY A 132 -4.61 -17.59 19.80
C GLY A 132 -3.68 -16.46 19.34
N TYR A 133 -2.82 -16.72 18.36
CA TYR A 133 -2.02 -15.70 17.70
C TYR A 133 -2.10 -15.84 16.17
N VAL A 134 -1.93 -14.71 15.48
CA VAL A 134 -1.86 -14.63 14.02
C VAL A 134 -0.56 -13.93 13.67
N LEU A 135 0.20 -14.50 12.73
CA LEU A 135 1.43 -13.89 12.23
C LEU A 135 1.11 -12.83 11.18
N THR A 136 1.81 -11.70 11.18
CA THR A 136 1.73 -10.69 10.12
C THR A 136 3.10 -10.52 9.46
N GLU A 137 3.14 -10.61 8.14
CA GLU A 137 4.38 -10.61 7.35
C GLU A 137 4.26 -9.69 6.13
N ALA A 138 5.42 -9.15 5.71
CA ALA A 138 5.57 -8.30 4.54
C ALA A 138 6.02 -9.08 3.29
#